data_AF-A0A2D4EJV5-F1
#
_entry.id   AF-A0A2D4EJV5-F1
#
_cell.length_a   1.000
_cell.length_b   1.000
_cell.length_c   1.000
_cell.angle_alpha   90.00
_cell.angle_beta   90.00
_cell.angle_gamma   90.00
#
_symmetry.space_group_name_H-M   'P 1'
#
loop_
_entity.id
_entity.type
_entity.pdbx_description
1 polymer ?
#
loop_
_entity_poly.entity_id
_entity_poly.type
_entity_poly.pdbx_seq_one_letter_code
_entity_poly.pdbx_strand_id
1 'polypeptide(L)'
;TAASKNYSLTSFIDKMTPEDQEKIDQALARAIYSSGTPFSITENTYWQEALKLLRQSYQLPSRHSLSKPLLESEYERVMESVQGKINEALCLTLLTDGWT
;
A
#
# COMPACT_ATOMS: atom_id res chain seq x y z
N THR A 1 13.15 42.86 18.94
CA THR A 1 12.17 42.87 17.83
C THR A 1 12.11 41.49 17.22
N ALA A 2 11.06 40.71 17.50
CA ALA A 2 10.89 39.39 16.92
C ALA A 2 10.39 39.56 15.47
N ALA A 3 11.13 39.02 14.50
CA ALA A 3 10.73 39.05 13.10
C ALA A 3 9.50 38.14 12.89
N SER A 4 8.37 38.71 12.47
CA SER A 4 7.18 37.95 12.05
C SER A 4 7.54 37.14 10.81
N LYS A 5 7.59 35.82 10.94
CA LYS A 5 7.71 34.91 9.79
C LYS A 5 6.41 34.97 8.97
N ASN A 6 6.49 35.52 7.76
CA ASN A 6 5.40 35.47 6.81
C ASN A 6 5.35 34.08 6.17
N TYR A 7 4.38 33.26 6.57
CA TYR A 7 4.15 31.95 5.97
C TYR A 7 3.21 32.09 4.77
N SER A 8 3.58 31.49 3.63
CA SER A 8 2.68 31.37 2.48
C SER A 8 1.51 30.45 2.84
N LEU A 9 0.27 30.82 2.47
CA LEU A 9 -0.92 29.98 2.66
C LEU A 9 -0.76 28.58 2.04
N THR A 10 0.04 28.46 0.98
CA THR A 10 0.36 27.18 0.32
C THR A 10 1.14 26.21 1.20
N SER A 11 1.70 26.65 2.33
CA SER A 11 2.37 25.78 3.29
C SER A 11 1.40 24.98 4.17
N PHE A 12 0.14 25.42 4.27
CA PHE A 12 -0.91 24.76 5.06
C PHE A 12 -1.81 23.83 4.24
N ILE A 13 -1.63 23.81 2.91
CA ILE A 13 -2.38 22.91 2.02
C ILE A 13 -1.82 21.49 2.19
N ASP A 14 -2.72 20.51 2.39
CA ASP A 14 -2.36 19.09 2.38
C ASP A 14 -1.73 18.72 1.04
N LYS A 15 -0.53 18.15 1.10
CA LYS A 15 0.25 17.76 -0.07
C LYS A 15 0.57 16.29 0.03
N MET A 16 0.62 15.67 -1.13
CA MET A 16 1.05 14.28 -1.28
C MET A 16 2.42 14.28 -1.96
N THR A 17 3.46 13.83 -1.26
CA THR A 17 4.75 13.55 -1.91
C THR A 17 4.69 12.16 -2.56
N PRO A 18 5.55 11.88 -3.56
CA PRO A 18 5.62 10.55 -4.16
C PRO A 18 5.87 9.44 -3.13
N GLU A 19 6.71 9.71 -2.13
CA GLU A 19 7.06 8.74 -1.07
C GLU A 19 5.88 8.48 -0.13
N ASP A 20 5.10 9.51 0.20
CA ASP A 20 3.88 9.36 0.99
C ASP A 20 2.83 8.55 0.22
N GLN A 21 2.66 8.85 -1.07
CA GLN A 21 1.73 8.15 -1.95
C GLN A 21 2.08 6.66 -2.03
N GLU A 22 3.35 6.35 -2.29
CA GLU A 22 3.86 4.98 -2.37
C GLU A 22 3.63 4.20 -1.06
N LYS A 23 3.91 4.82 0.11
CA LYS A 23 3.68 4.17 1.40
C LYS A 23 2.20 3.83 1.63
N ILE A 24 1.30 4.75 1.29
CA ILE A 24 -0.14 4.52 1.45
C ILE A 24 -0.63 3.48 0.44
N ASP A 25 -0.15 3.53 -0.81
CA ASP A 25 -0.47 2.55 -1.85
C ASP A 25 -0.05 1.14 -1.44
N GLN A 26 1.15 0.97 -0.92
CA GLN A 26 1.63 -0.32 -0.39
C GLN A 26 0.77 -0.83 0.77
N ALA A 27 0.39 0.06 1.70
CA ALA A 27 -0.46 -0.31 2.83
C ALA A 27 -1.86 -0.74 2.37
N LEU A 28 -2.46 0.01 1.44
CA LEU A 28 -3.76 -0.31 0.87
C LEU A 28 -3.72 -1.62 0.06
N ALA A 29 -2.70 -1.79 -0.78
CA ALA A 29 -2.51 -2.99 -1.59
C ALA A 29 -2.40 -4.24 -0.70
N ARG A 30 -1.59 -4.19 0.36
CA ARG A 30 -1.47 -5.27 1.34
C ARG A 30 -2.81 -5.63 1.98
N ALA A 31 -3.60 -4.64 2.38
CA ALA A 31 -4.93 -4.88 2.91
C ALA A 31 -5.79 -5.65 1.89
N ILE A 32 -5.85 -5.17 0.64
CA ILE A 32 -6.61 -5.79 -0.46
C ILE A 32 -6.18 -7.25 -0.71
N TYR A 33 -4.89 -7.52 -0.80
CA TYR A 33 -4.38 -8.87 -1.06
C TYR A 33 -4.66 -9.81 0.11
N SER A 34 -4.44 -9.35 1.34
CA SER A 34 -4.66 -10.16 2.55
C SER A 34 -6.13 -10.52 2.78
N SER A 35 -7.06 -9.68 2.33
CA SER A 35 -8.50 -9.90 2.46
C SER A 35 -9.16 -10.53 1.23
N GLY A 36 -8.39 -10.88 0.19
CA GLY A 36 -8.93 -11.43 -1.06
C GLY A 36 -9.90 -10.48 -1.77
N THR A 37 -9.71 -9.17 -1.60
CA THR A 37 -10.65 -8.17 -2.11
C THR A 37 -10.42 -7.90 -3.61
N PRO A 38 -11.50 -7.75 -4.42
CA PRO A 38 -11.35 -7.45 -5.84
C PRO A 38 -10.62 -6.13 -6.10
N PHE A 39 -9.76 -6.08 -7.12
CA PHE A 39 -9.01 -4.87 -7.49
C PHE A 39 -9.89 -3.71 -7.94
N SER A 40 -11.15 -3.97 -8.32
CA SER A 40 -12.14 -2.94 -8.63
C SER A 40 -12.59 -2.13 -7.41
N ILE A 41 -12.17 -2.49 -6.19
CA ILE A 41 -12.54 -1.75 -4.98
C ILE A 41 -12.13 -0.28 -5.02
N THR A 42 -11.04 0.07 -5.69
CA THR A 42 -10.58 1.47 -5.81
C THR A 42 -11.40 2.29 -6.80
N GLU A 43 -12.27 1.65 -7.58
CA GLU A 43 -13.22 2.30 -8.50
C GLU A 43 -14.60 2.51 -7.84
N ASN A 44 -14.83 1.95 -6.65
CA ASN A 44 -16.08 2.13 -5.92
C ASN A 44 -16.13 3.55 -5.32
N THR A 45 -17.20 4.30 -5.62
CA THR A 45 -17.36 5.70 -5.22
C THR A 45 -17.35 5.88 -3.70
N TYR A 46 -17.98 4.98 -2.94
CA TYR A 46 -18.01 5.07 -1.48
C TYR A 46 -16.64 4.81 -0.85
N TRP A 47 -15.84 3.91 -1.45
CA TRP A 47 -14.46 3.70 -1.03
C TRP A 47 -13.58 4.91 -1.34
N GLN A 48 -13.75 5.52 -2.51
CA GLN A 48 -13.07 6.76 -2.88
C GLN A 48 -13.42 7.90 -1.92
N GLU A 49 -14.71 8.08 -1.61
CA GLU A 49 -15.19 9.09 -0.66
C GLU A 49 -14.63 8.85 0.74
N ALA A 50 -14.70 7.63 1.25
CA ALA A 50 -14.17 7.28 2.56
C ALA A 50 -12.67 7.58 2.68
N LEU A 51 -11.88 7.21 1.66
CA LEU A 51 -10.43 7.46 1.65
C LEU A 51 -10.09 8.94 1.45
N LYS A 52 -10.91 9.70 0.70
CA LYS A 52 -10.78 11.16 0.57
C LYS A 52 -11.06 11.89 1.87
N LEU A 53 -12.03 11.43 2.66
CA LEU A 53 -12.30 11.98 4.00
C LEU A 53 -11.12 11.77 4.95
N LEU A 54 -10.35 10.68 4.79
CA LEU A 54 -9.14 10.44 5.57
C LEU A 54 -7.98 11.33 5.11
N ARG A 55 -7.75 11.46 3.80
CA ARG A 55 -6.72 12.35 3.24
C ARG A 55 -7.10 12.85 1.85
N GLN A 56 -7.41 14.13 1.74
CA GLN A 56 -7.93 14.72 0.50
C GLN A 56 -6.92 14.66 -0.66
N SER A 57 -5.62 14.82 -0.36
CA SER A 57 -4.56 14.80 -1.38
C SER A 57 -4.25 13.42 -1.96
N TYR A 58 -4.69 12.33 -1.31
CA TYR A 58 -4.39 10.96 -1.74
C TYR A 58 -5.13 10.58 -3.02
N GLN A 59 -4.41 10.01 -3.98
CA GLN A 59 -4.99 9.47 -5.21
C GLN A 59 -4.99 7.95 -5.12
N LEU A 60 -6.14 7.31 -5.29
CA LEU A 60 -6.19 5.86 -5.19
C LEU A 60 -5.42 5.22 -6.36
N PRO A 61 -4.75 4.07 -6.13
CA PRO A 61 -4.08 3.35 -7.18
C PRO A 61 -5.12 2.78 -8.16
N SER A 62 -4.74 2.76 -9.43
CA SER A 62 -5.56 2.16 -10.48
C SER A 62 -5.61 0.64 -10.31
N ARG A 63 -6.63 0.00 -10.89
CA ARG A 63 -6.69 -1.46 -11.00
C ARG A 63 -5.44 -2.06 -11.63
N HIS A 64 -4.88 -1.39 -12.65
CA HIS A 64 -3.63 -1.81 -13.28
C HIS A 64 -2.47 -1.79 -12.29
N SER A 65 -2.33 -0.69 -11.54
CA SER A 65 -1.30 -0.52 -10.50
C SER A 65 -1.41 -1.63 -9.43
N LEU A 66 -2.62 -1.95 -9.00
CA LEU A 66 -2.87 -3.05 -8.06
C LEU A 66 -2.59 -4.43 -8.64
N SER A 67 -2.87 -4.65 -9.93
CA SER A 67 -2.71 -5.97 -10.56
C SER A 67 -1.29 -6.29 -10.99
N LYS A 68 -0.42 -5.28 -11.08
CA LYS A 68 0.95 -5.43 -11.57
C LYS A 68 1.99 -4.87 -10.59
N PRO A 69 2.37 -3.58 -10.65
CA PRO A 69 3.54 -3.11 -9.92
C PRO A 69 3.42 -3.27 -8.40
N LEU A 70 2.24 -3.02 -7.81
CA LEU A 70 2.04 -3.19 -6.37
C LEU A 70 2.01 -4.67 -5.96
N LEU A 71 1.50 -5.54 -6.82
CA LEU A 71 1.42 -6.98 -6.55
C LEU A 71 2.80 -7.62 -6.64
N GLU A 72 3.59 -7.25 -7.65
CA GLU A 72 4.98 -7.69 -7.83
C GLU A 72 5.84 -7.24 -6.64
N SER A 73 5.76 -5.97 -6.26
CA SER A 73 6.48 -5.44 -5.09
C SER A 73 6.06 -6.14 -3.78
N GLU A 74 4.77 -6.39 -3.58
CA GLU A 74 4.28 -7.12 -2.41
C GLU A 74 4.82 -8.56 -2.39
N TYR A 75 4.78 -9.25 -3.54
CA TYR A 75 5.29 -10.60 -3.70
C TYR A 75 6.77 -10.68 -3.37
N GLU A 76 7.59 -9.79 -3.93
CA GLU A 76 9.03 -9.74 -3.66
C GLU A 76 9.32 -9.57 -2.17
N ARG A 77 8.63 -8.64 -1.50
CA ARG A 77 8.79 -8.43 -0.06
C ARG A 77 8.39 -9.66 0.75
N VAL A 78 7.30 -10.32 0.39
CA VAL A 78 6.86 -11.55 1.08
C VAL A 78 7.86 -12.68 0.84
N MET A 79 8.34 -12.84 -0.39
CA MET A 79 9.35 -13.85 -0.74
C MET A 79 10.66 -13.63 -0.01
N GLU A 80 11.12 -12.38 0.12
CA GLU A 80 12.29 -12.05 0.93
C GLU A 80 12.08 -12.45 2.40
N SER A 81 10.92 -12.12 2.98
CA SER A 81 10.58 -12.56 4.34
C SER A 81 10.53 -14.08 4.48
N VAL A 82 10.00 -14.79 3.48
CA VAL A 82 9.92 -16.26 3.49
C VAL A 82 11.31 -16.86 3.39
N GLN A 83 12.15 -16.35 2.49
CA GLN A 83 13.52 -16.82 2.31
C GLN A 83 14.35 -16.59 3.57
N GLY A 84 14.18 -15.44 4.24
CA GLY A 84 14.80 -15.17 5.55
C GLY A 84 14.43 -16.25 6.57
N LYS A 85 13.13 -16.54 6.72
CA LYS A 85 12.65 -17.59 7.63
C LYS A 85 13.18 -18.98 7.28
N ILE A 86 13.30 -19.30 5.99
CA ILE A 86 13.85 -20.58 5.54
C ILE A 86 15.34 -20.68 5.90
N ASN A 87 16.11 -19.63 5.66
CA ASN A 87 17.55 -19.60 5.94
C ASN A 87 17.87 -19.68 7.44
N GLU A 88 17.01 -19.13 8.29
CA GLU A 88 17.15 -19.16 9.74
C GLU A 88 16.66 -20.46 10.39
N ALA A 89 15.92 -21.30 9.65
CA ALA A 89 15.31 -22.50 10.20
C ALA A 89 16.37 -23.61 10.45
N LEU A 90 16.37 -24.17 11.66
CA LEU A 90 17.22 -25.33 12.02
C LEU A 90 16.79 -26.62 11.31
N CYS A 91 15.51 -26.73 10.98
CA CYS A 91 14.91 -27.90 10.35
C CYS A 91 13.77 -27.44 9.44
N LEU A 92 13.63 -28.08 8.29
CA LEU A 92 12.58 -27.83 7.32
C LEU A 92 11.78 -29.12 7.12
N THR A 93 10.46 -29.00 7.04
CA THR A 93 9.56 -30.09 6.67
C THR A 93 8.71 -29.63 5.51
N LEU A 94 8.64 -30.44 4.45
CA LEU A 94 7.78 -30.19 3.30
C LEU A 94 6.51 -31.02 3.46
N LEU A 95 5.36 -30.35 3.55
CA LEU A 95 4.06 -30.99 3.53
C LEU A 95 3.42 -30.75 2.16
N THR A 96 2.96 -31.81 1.52
CA THR A 96 2.23 -31.75 0.25
C THR A 96 0.78 -32.13 0.50
N ASP A 97 -0.16 -31.26 0.16
CA ASP A 97 -1.57 -31.60 0.06
C ASP A 97 -1.94 -31.92 -1.40
N GLY A 98 -2.84 -32.89 -1.57
CA GLY A 98 -3.30 -33.32 -2.88
C GLY A 98 -4.79 -33.59 -2.80
N TRP A 99 -5.59 -32.75 -3.44
CA TRP A 99 -7.00 -33.00 -3.68
C TRP A 99 -7.25 -33.07 -5.20
N THR A 100 -8.29 -33.78 -5.62
CA THR A 100 -8.75 -33.89 -7.02
C THR A 100 -10.13 -33.26 -7.13
#